data_AF-A0A7V3U3R5-F1
#
_entry.id   AF-A0A7V3U3R5-F1
#
_cell.length_a   1.000
_cell.length_b   1.000
_cell.length_c   1.000
_cell.angle_alpha   90.00
_cell.angle_beta   90.00
_cell.angle_gamma   90.00
#
_symmetry.space_group_name_H-M   'P 1'
#
loop_
_entity.id
_entity.type
_entity.pdbx_description
1 polymer ?
#
loop_
_entity_poly.entity_id
_entity_poly.type
_entity_poly.pdbx_seq_one_letter_code
_entity_poly.pdbx_strand_id
1 'polypeptide(L)'
;MAGAVFIVAWYVGLLPWQFAFPAAIGDTIVGLLALQAMVAILRKDGQADRYIKRTNIWGILDFVVAVGAGTFSSAGMLQLFAHGQTNIITQYPLALIPGFLIPVFLGIHLFSLANLRQARERVLTGAG
;
A
#
# COMPACT_ATOMS: atom_id res chain seq x y z
N MET A 1 -1.50 7.43 -4.70
CA MET A 1 -2.00 7.77 -6.05
C MET A 1 -2.63 6.56 -6.75
N ALA A 2 -2.29 5.32 -6.38
CA ALA A 2 -2.97 4.13 -6.93
C ALA A 2 -4.48 4.07 -6.58
N GLY A 3 -4.89 4.64 -5.44
CA GLY A 3 -6.29 4.61 -4.99
C GLY A 3 -7.34 5.16 -5.96
N ALA A 4 -6.98 6.20 -6.75
CA ALA A 4 -7.89 6.74 -7.75
C ALA A 4 -8.20 5.73 -8.87
N VAL A 5 -7.24 4.85 -9.20
CA VAL A 5 -7.42 3.78 -10.20
C VAL A 5 -8.51 2.81 -9.74
N PHE A 6 -8.55 2.48 -8.45
CA PHE A 6 -9.57 1.59 -7.90
C PHE A 6 -10.97 2.22 -7.93
N ILE A 7 -11.10 3.51 -7.62
CA ILE A 7 -12.37 4.22 -7.70
C ILE A 7 -12.87 4.28 -9.16
N VAL A 8 -12.00 4.59 -10.11
CA VAL A 8 -12.35 4.60 -11.54
C VAL A 8 -12.76 3.20 -12.00
N ALA A 9 -12.00 2.17 -11.63
CA ALA A 9 -12.30 0.78 -11.97
C ALA A 9 -13.64 0.31 -11.38
N TRP A 10 -14.02 0.78 -10.19
CA TRP A 10 -15.37 0.56 -9.67
C TRP A 10 -16.43 1.31 -10.49
N TYR A 11 -16.20 2.58 -10.80
CA TYR A 11 -17.14 3.40 -11.57
C TYR A 11 -17.46 2.81 -12.95
N VAL A 12 -16.48 2.21 -13.62
CA VAL A 12 -16.67 1.52 -14.92
C VAL A 12 -17.11 0.06 -14.78
N GLY A 13 -17.39 -0.43 -13.56
CA GLY A 13 -17.90 -1.77 -13.30
C GLY A 13 -16.87 -2.90 -13.35
N LEU A 14 -15.57 -2.58 -13.35
CA LEU A 14 -14.48 -3.57 -13.37
C LEU A 14 -14.13 -4.11 -11.99
N LEU A 15 -14.38 -3.36 -10.91
CA LEU A 15 -14.09 -3.82 -9.56
C LEU A 15 -15.31 -3.67 -8.65
N PRO A 16 -15.58 -4.64 -7.77
CA PRO A 16 -16.61 -4.49 -6.76
C PRO A 16 -16.20 -3.40 -5.75
N TRP A 17 -17.19 -2.67 -5.24
CA TRP A 17 -16.96 -1.59 -4.28
C TRP A 17 -16.29 -2.07 -2.98
N GLN A 18 -16.52 -3.34 -2.61
CA GLN A 18 -15.92 -4.00 -1.45
C GLN A 18 -14.40 -4.09 -1.53
N PHE A 19 -13.83 -4.10 -2.75
CA PHE A 19 -12.38 -4.03 -2.95
C PHE A 19 -11.94 -2.58 -3.18
N ALA A 20 -12.66 -1.86 -4.05
CA ALA A 20 -12.23 -0.56 -4.52
C ALA A 20 -12.15 0.50 -3.41
N PHE A 21 -13.16 0.57 -2.52
CA PHE A 21 -13.15 1.59 -1.47
C PHE A 21 -12.10 1.34 -0.39
N PRO A 22 -11.96 0.12 0.20
CA PRO A 22 -10.90 -0.12 1.17
C PRO A 22 -9.50 0.16 0.62
N ALA A 23 -9.21 -0.29 -0.61
CA ALA A 23 -7.92 -0.06 -1.26
C ALA A 23 -7.68 1.44 -1.54
N ALA A 24 -8.68 2.16 -2.05
CA ALA A 24 -8.55 3.59 -2.31
C ALA A 24 -8.34 4.44 -1.06
N ILE A 25 -9.04 4.09 0.04
CA ILE A 25 -8.88 4.77 1.33
C ILE A 25 -7.48 4.51 1.89
N GLY A 26 -7.02 3.26 1.89
CA GLY A 26 -5.70 2.90 2.38
C GLY A 26 -4.58 3.61 1.61
N ASP A 27 -4.62 3.57 0.28
CA ASP A 27 -3.69 4.31 -0.59
C ASP A 27 -3.65 5.82 -0.30
N THR A 28 -4.81 6.41 0.02
CA THR A 28 -4.92 7.83 0.34
C THR A 28 -4.26 8.13 1.69
N ILE A 29 -4.54 7.31 2.72
CA ILE A 29 -3.94 7.44 4.05
C ILE A 29 -2.41 7.30 3.95
N VAL A 30 -1.92 6.28 3.24
CA VAL A 30 -0.48 6.05 3.06
C VAL A 30 0.17 7.22 2.31
N GLY A 31 -0.48 7.73 1.26
CA GLY A 31 -0.01 8.91 0.53
C GLY A 31 0.10 10.16 1.40
N LEU A 32 -0.88 10.42 2.27
CA LEU A 32 -0.85 11.54 3.20
C LEU A 32 0.27 11.40 4.25
N LEU A 33 0.45 10.19 4.79
CA LEU A 33 1.54 9.92 5.73
C LEU A 33 2.91 10.08 5.06
N ALA A 34 3.05 9.67 3.80
CA ALA A 34 4.27 9.85 3.03
C ALA A 34 4.59 11.33 2.79
N LEU A 35 3.59 12.15 2.47
CA LEU A 35 3.75 13.60 2.37
C LEU A 35 4.19 14.21 3.71
N GLN A 36 3.60 13.77 4.83
CA GLN A 36 4.00 14.22 6.16
C GLN A 36 5.46 13.85 6.47
N ALA A 37 5.87 12.61 6.16
CA ALA A 37 7.25 12.17 6.34
C ALA A 37 8.23 12.97 5.48
N MET A 38 7.87 13.25 4.22
CA MET A 38 8.68 14.07 3.31
C MET A 38 8.87 15.49 3.85
N VAL A 39 7.79 16.14 4.30
CA VAL A 39 7.87 17.49 4.89
C VAL A 39 8.74 17.50 6.14
N ALA A 40 8.66 16.48 6.99
CA ALA A 40 9.51 16.37 8.17
C ALA A 40 11.00 16.22 7.82
N ILE A 41 11.33 15.42 6.80
CA ILE A 41 12.70 15.29 6.28
C ILE A 41 13.21 16.65 5.77
N LEU A 42 12.42 17.34 4.95
CA LEU A 42 12.81 18.63 4.38
C LEU A 42 13.03 19.71 5.45
N ARG A 43 12.29 19.63 6.56
CA ARG A 43 12.43 20.54 7.71
C ARG A 43 13.53 20.13 8.69
N LYS A 44 14.25 19.02 8.43
CA LYS A 44 15.22 18.42 9.37
C LYS A 44 14.63 18.20 10.76
N ASP A 45 13.36 17.81 10.81
CA ASP A 45 12.67 17.50 12.06
C ASP A 45 13.31 16.27 12.72
N GLY A 46 13.65 16.37 14.01
CA GLY A 46 14.19 15.24 14.77
C GLY A 46 13.23 14.04 14.86
N GLN A 47 11.95 14.21 14.50
CA GLN A 47 10.96 13.14 14.42
C GLN A 47 10.79 12.54 13.02
N ALA A 48 11.55 12.96 12.00
CA ALA A 48 11.44 12.46 10.63
C ALA A 48 11.47 10.92 10.57
N ASP A 49 12.37 10.28 11.31
CA ASP A 49 12.50 8.82 11.41
C ASP A 49 11.19 8.14 11.86
N ARG A 50 10.49 8.74 12.82
CA ARG A 50 9.22 8.22 13.33
C ARG A 50 8.13 8.30 12.26
N TYR A 51 8.09 9.40 11.49
CA TYR A 51 7.12 9.56 10.40
C TYR A 51 7.41 8.62 9.23
N ILE A 52 8.68 8.41 8.88
CA ILE A 52 9.11 7.41 7.87
C ILE A 52 8.68 6.01 8.31
N LYS A 53 8.98 5.62 9.55
CA LYS A 53 8.60 4.32 10.10
C LYS A 53 7.08 4.12 10.07
N ARG A 54 6.32 5.13 10.51
CA ARG A 54 4.85 5.10 10.49
C ARG A 54 4.33 4.90 9.06
N THR A 55 4.81 5.69 8.11
CA THR A 55 4.41 5.59 6.69
C THR A 55 4.64 4.18 6.15
N ASN A 56 5.80 3.60 6.40
CA ASN A 56 6.12 2.25 5.91
C ASN A 56 5.23 1.17 6.54
N ILE A 57 4.94 1.27 7.84
CA ILE A 57 4.03 0.31 8.51
C ILE A 57 2.62 0.41 7.92
N TRP A 58 2.10 1.62 7.75
CA TRP A 58 0.77 1.83 7.16
C TRP A 58 0.71 1.35 5.71
N GLY A 59 1.76 1.57 4.91
CA GLY A 59 1.85 1.05 3.54
C GLY A 59 1.83 -0.46 3.46
N ILE A 60 2.55 -1.15 4.35
CA ILE A 60 2.52 -2.62 4.42
C ILE A 60 1.15 -3.13 4.85
N LEU A 61 0.53 -2.50 5.85
CA LEU A 61 -0.81 -2.88 6.32
C LEU A 61 -1.87 -2.70 5.23
N ASP A 62 -1.78 -1.62 4.45
CA ASP A 62 -2.66 -1.39 3.32
C ASP A 62 -2.57 -2.54 2.29
N PHE A 63 -1.37 -2.98 1.94
CA PHE A 63 -1.22 -4.14 1.05
C PHE A 63 -1.80 -5.43 1.63
N VAL A 64 -1.67 -5.67 2.93
CA VAL A 64 -2.31 -6.83 3.58
C VAL A 64 -3.83 -6.76 3.45
N VAL A 65 -4.41 -5.59 3.69
CA VAL A 65 -5.86 -5.36 3.54
C VAL A 65 -6.29 -5.50 2.09
N ALA A 66 -5.56 -4.91 1.15
CA ALA A 66 -5.88 -4.96 -0.29
C ALA A 66 -5.78 -6.39 -0.83
N VAL A 67 -4.72 -7.15 -0.49
CA VAL A 67 -4.60 -8.56 -0.87
C VAL A 67 -5.73 -9.38 -0.25
N GLY A 68 -6.01 -9.19 1.05
CA GLY A 68 -7.13 -9.84 1.72
C GLY A 68 -8.47 -9.55 1.02
N ALA A 69 -8.82 -8.28 0.84
CA ALA A 69 -10.03 -7.86 0.15
C ALA A 69 -10.10 -8.43 -1.27
N GLY A 70 -8.98 -8.45 -2.01
CA GLY A 70 -8.88 -9.02 -3.34
C GLY A 70 -9.17 -10.52 -3.33
N THR A 71 -8.53 -11.27 -2.43
CA THR A 71 -8.74 -12.72 -2.31
C THR A 71 -10.17 -13.10 -1.91
N PHE A 72 -10.80 -12.35 -1.00
CA PHE A 72 -12.15 -12.65 -0.52
C PHE A 72 -13.27 -12.18 -1.45
N SER A 73 -12.99 -11.28 -2.39
CA SER A 73 -13.96 -10.81 -3.38
C SER A 73 -13.74 -11.39 -4.79
N SER A 74 -12.60 -12.04 -5.05
CA SER A 74 -12.30 -12.76 -6.30
C SER A 74 -13.15 -14.00 -6.47
N ALA A 75 -13.60 -14.25 -7.71
CA ALA A 75 -14.32 -15.48 -8.03
C ALA A 75 -13.41 -16.69 -7.86
N GLY A 76 -13.84 -17.66 -7.04
CA GLY A 76 -13.06 -18.84 -6.68
C GLY A 76 -13.53 -19.44 -5.35
N MET A 77 -12.82 -20.47 -4.86
CA MET A 77 -13.18 -21.20 -3.62
C MET A 77 -13.20 -20.31 -2.36
N LEU A 78 -12.54 -19.15 -2.41
CA LEU A 78 -12.43 -18.18 -1.31
C LEU A 78 -13.33 -16.95 -1.47
N GLN A 79 -14.26 -16.95 -2.44
CA GLN A 79 -15.21 -15.86 -2.64
C GLN A 79 -16.23 -15.80 -1.48
N LEU A 80 -15.86 -15.09 -0.42
CA LEU A 80 -16.71 -14.85 0.75
C LEU A 80 -17.58 -13.60 0.60
N PHE A 81 -17.21 -12.69 -0.32
CA PHE A 81 -17.94 -11.44 -0.62
C PHE A 81 -18.25 -11.32 -2.13
N ALA A 82 -19.19 -10.43 -2.49
CA ALA A 82 -19.56 -10.09 -3.87
C ALA A 82 -20.24 -11.21 -4.70
N HIS A 83 -21.20 -11.94 -4.13
CA HIS A 83 -22.05 -12.86 -4.88
C HIS A 83 -22.80 -12.12 -6.01
N GLY A 84 -22.51 -12.46 -7.27
CA GLY A 84 -23.13 -11.85 -8.46
C GLY A 84 -22.26 -10.81 -9.20
N GLN A 85 -21.11 -10.41 -8.67
CA GLN A 85 -20.10 -9.61 -9.40
C GLN A 85 -18.72 -10.26 -9.24
N THR A 86 -18.21 -10.84 -10.33
CA THR A 86 -16.90 -11.46 -10.37
C THR A 86 -15.82 -10.38 -10.27
N ASN A 87 -15.04 -10.33 -9.19
CA ASN A 87 -13.87 -9.47 -9.15
C ASN A 87 -12.82 -9.98 -10.15
N ILE A 88 -12.49 -9.14 -11.14
CA ILE A 88 -11.56 -9.43 -12.23
C ILE A 88 -10.13 -8.91 -11.94
N ILE A 89 -9.78 -8.64 -10.68
CA ILE A 89 -8.43 -8.20 -10.28
C ILE A 89 -7.33 -9.19 -10.70
N THR A 90 -7.69 -10.44 -10.98
CA THR A 90 -6.81 -11.50 -11.50
C THR A 90 -6.72 -11.55 -13.03
N GLN A 91 -7.49 -10.73 -13.74
CA GLN A 91 -7.50 -10.67 -15.20
C GLN A 91 -6.65 -9.50 -15.72
N TYR A 92 -6.07 -9.67 -16.91
CA TYR A 92 -5.30 -8.61 -17.55
C TYR A 92 -6.19 -7.40 -17.90
N PRO A 93 -5.74 -6.14 -17.71
CA PRO A 93 -4.43 -5.73 -17.19
C PRO A 93 -4.34 -5.64 -15.66
N LEU A 94 -5.46 -5.76 -14.94
CA LEU A 94 -5.52 -5.59 -13.49
C LEU A 94 -4.68 -6.63 -12.71
N ALA A 95 -4.43 -7.79 -13.28
CA ALA A 95 -3.53 -8.83 -12.74
C ALA A 95 -2.12 -8.33 -12.43
N LEU A 96 -1.66 -7.28 -13.10
CA LEU A 96 -0.36 -6.63 -12.82
C LEU A 96 -0.33 -5.99 -11.44
N ILE A 97 -1.49 -5.62 -10.88
CA ILE A 97 -1.57 -5.01 -9.55
C ILE A 97 -1.11 -6.01 -8.47
N PRO A 98 -1.80 -7.16 -8.25
CA PRO A 98 -1.36 -8.12 -7.27
C PRO A 98 -0.09 -8.86 -7.67
N GLY A 99 0.13 -9.11 -8.96
CA GLY A 99 1.27 -9.91 -9.44
C GLY A 99 2.60 -9.17 -9.49
N PHE A 100 2.59 -7.84 -9.61
CA PHE A 100 3.81 -7.06 -9.83
C PHE A 100 3.87 -5.78 -8.98
N LEU A 101 2.85 -4.93 -9.05
CA LEU A 101 2.89 -3.64 -8.34
C LEU A 101 2.93 -3.82 -6.82
N ILE A 102 2.09 -4.68 -6.25
CA ILE A 102 2.08 -4.95 -4.80
C ILE A 102 3.46 -5.45 -4.33
N PRO A 103 4.08 -6.49 -4.94
CA PRO A 103 5.44 -6.92 -4.58
C PRO A 103 6.48 -5.81 -4.65
N VAL A 104 6.46 -4.99 -5.71
CA VAL A 104 7.43 -3.88 -5.89
C VAL A 104 7.27 -2.83 -4.78
N PHE A 105 6.04 -2.38 -4.51
CA PHE A 105 5.81 -1.38 -3.47
C PHE A 105 6.09 -1.92 -2.07
N LEU A 106 5.79 -3.18 -1.80
CA LEU A 106 6.20 -3.86 -0.57
C LEU A 106 7.74 -3.84 -0.42
N GLY A 107 8.47 -4.14 -1.50
CA GLY A 107 9.92 -4.06 -1.54
C GLY A 107 10.45 -2.66 -1.20
N ILE A 108 9.82 -1.61 -1.73
CA ILE A 108 10.19 -0.20 -1.41
C ILE A 108 10.03 0.08 0.09
N HIS A 109 8.92 -0.36 0.71
CA HIS A 109 8.71 -0.15 2.15
C HIS A 109 9.73 -0.91 3.00
N LEU A 110 10.03 -2.17 2.64
CA LEU A 110 11.02 -2.98 3.33
C LEU A 110 12.42 -2.38 3.20
N PHE A 111 12.79 -1.92 2.01
CA PHE A 111 14.07 -1.27 1.75
C PHE A 111 14.19 0.06 2.51
N SER A 112 13.12 0.87 2.53
CA SER A 112 13.08 2.11 3.31
C SER A 112 13.29 1.84 4.81
N LEU A 113 12.65 0.81 5.37
CA LEU A 113 12.85 0.40 6.76
C LEU A 113 14.26 -0.13 7.02
N ALA A 114 14.84 -0.89 6.09
CA ALA A 114 16.21 -1.39 6.20
C ALA A 114 17.22 -0.23 6.23
N ASN A 115 17.06 0.75 5.34
CA ASN A 115 17.91 1.94 5.30
C ASN A 115 17.77 2.77 6.59
N LEU A 116 16.54 2.93 7.10
CA LEU A 116 16.30 3.63 8.36
C LEU A 116 16.99 2.94 9.55
N ARG A 117 17.01 1.61 9.57
CA ARG A 117 17.72 0.81 10.60
C ARG A 117 19.23 1.02 10.50
N GLN A 118 19.81 0.87 9.31
CA GLN A 118 21.25 1.06 9.09
C GLN A 118 21.70 2.49 9.42
N ALA A 119 20.90 3.50 9.08
CA ALA A 119 21.19 4.90 9.43
C ALA A 119 21.25 5.11 10.95
N ARG A 120 20.30 4.52 11.71
CA ARG A 120 20.32 4.57 13.17
C ARG A 120 21.51 3.82 13.76
N GLU A 121 21.86 2.66 13.22
CA GLU A 121 23.03 1.89 13.68
C GLU A 121 24.34 2.68 13.51
N ARG A 122 24.55 3.32 12.35
CA ARG A 122 25.74 4.16 12.10
C ARG A 122 25.86 5.32 13.10
N VAL A 123 24.74 5.96 13.45
CA VAL A 123 24.70 7.03 14.44
C VAL A 123 25.05 6.49 15.84
N LEU A 124 24.56 5.29 16.20
CA LEU A 124 24.86 4.68 17.50
C LEU A 124 26.30 4.19 17.63
N THR A 125 26.90 3.67 16.54
CA THR A 125 28.29 3.19 16.53
C THR A 125 29.32 4.29 16.31
N GLY A 126 28.90 5.55 16.10
CA GLY A 126 29.79 6.69 15.88
C GLY A 126 30.61 6.60 14.58
N ALA A 127 30.15 5.81 13.61
CA ALA A 127 30.88 5.55 12.36
C ALA A 127 30.61 6.62 11.28
N GLY A 128 30.43 7.88 11.69
CA GLY A 128 29.99 9.00 10.85
C GLY A 128 31.10 10.00 10.55
#